data_AF-A0A8T3QCK7-F1
#
_entry.id   AF-A0A8T3QCK7-F1
#
_cell.length_a   1.000
_cell.length_b   1.000
_cell.length_c   1.000
_cell.angle_alpha   90.00
_cell.angle_beta   90.00
_cell.angle_gamma   90.00
#
_symmetry.space_group_name_H-M   'P 1'
#
loop_
_entity.id
_entity.type
_entity.pdbx_description
1 polymer ?
#
loop_
_entity_poly.entity_id
_entity_poly.type
_entity_poly.pdbx_seq_one_letter_code
_entity_poly.pdbx_strand_id
1 'polypeptide(L)' 'VWASWLAGPAVRVRIRDERVLVRLHVVARPGQALGPLAAEVRSRIEATIERLLGLKLETVTVIVDGVGG' A
#
# COMPACT_ATOMS: atom_id res chain seq x y z
N VAL A 1 -6.93 -13.18 9.65
CA VAL A 1 -6.60 -13.91 8.39
C VAL A 1 -7.79 -14.04 7.43
N TRP A 2 -9.06 -13.84 7.86
CA TRP A 2 -10.20 -13.94 6.93
C TRP A 2 -10.50 -12.68 6.11
N ALA A 3 -10.05 -11.48 6.52
CA ALA A 3 -10.35 -10.24 5.79
C ALA A 3 -9.56 -10.08 4.47
N SER A 4 -8.37 -10.69 4.34
CA SER A 4 -7.56 -10.60 3.13
C SER A 4 -8.22 -11.23 1.89
N TRP A 5 -9.14 -12.17 2.09
CA TRP A 5 -9.90 -12.80 1.01
C TRP A 5 -10.99 -11.88 0.43
N LEU A 6 -11.57 -10.99 1.26
CA LEU A 6 -12.64 -10.07 0.85
C LEU A 6 -12.12 -8.75 0.26
N ALA A 7 -10.83 -8.46 0.45
CA ALA A 7 -10.27 -7.13 0.18
C ALA A 7 -9.75 -6.96 -1.27
N GLY A 8 -9.62 -8.06 -2.03
CA GLY A 8 -9.12 -8.10 -3.40
C GLY A 8 -7.63 -8.41 -3.51
N PRO A 9 -6.98 -8.16 -4.66
CA PRO A 9 -5.57 -8.47 -4.85
C PRO A 9 -4.68 -7.73 -3.86
N ALA A 10 -3.67 -8.41 -3.32
CA ALA A 10 -2.72 -7.84 -2.35
C ALA A 10 -2.03 -6.58 -2.89
N VAL A 11 -1.73 -6.57 -4.18
CA VAL A 11 -1.21 -5.41 -4.92
C VAL A 11 -2.06 -5.20 -6.16
N ARG A 12 -2.49 -3.96 -6.40
CA ARG A 12 -3.10 -3.54 -7.68
C ARG A 12 -2.47 -2.22 -8.11
N VAL A 13 -1.93 -2.21 -9.33
CA VAL A 13 -1.34 -1.02 -9.95
C VAL A 13 -2.16 -0.64 -11.18
N ARG A 14 -2.40 0.66 -11.36
CA ARG A 14 -2.97 1.24 -12.58
C ARG A 14 -2.13 2.44 -13.00
N ILE A 15 -1.96 2.61 -14.30
CA ILE A 15 -1.30 3.78 -14.88
C ILE A 15 -2.33 4.49 -15.75
N ARG A 16 -2.54 5.80 -15.52
CA ARG A 16 -3.43 6.64 -16.31
C ARG A 16 -2.86 8.05 -16.39
N ASP A 17 -2.85 8.67 -17.58
CA ASP A 17 -2.36 10.05 -17.77
C ASP A 17 -0.97 10.31 -17.16
N GLU A 18 -0.03 9.37 -17.34
CA GLU A 18 1.33 9.39 -16.73
C GLU A 18 1.35 9.39 -15.20
N ARG A 19 0.26 8.98 -14.56
CA ARG A 19 0.13 8.87 -13.11
C ARG A 19 0.00 7.42 -12.71
N VAL A 20 0.67 7.08 -11.60
CA VAL A 20 0.61 5.73 -11.02
C VAL A 20 -0.35 5.75 -9.83
N LEU A 21 -1.31 4.82 -9.86
CA LEU A 21 -2.21 4.52 -8.76
C LEU A 21 -1.87 3.15 -8.21
N VAL A 22 -1.58 3.09 -6.91
CA VAL A 22 -1.28 1.83 -6.21
C VAL A 22 -2.28 1.58 -5.10
N ARG A 23 -2.86 0.39 -5.10
CA ARG A 23 -3.61 -0.14 -3.96
C ARG A 23 -2.84 -1.32 -3.39
N LEU A 24 -2.52 -1.24 -2.10
CA LEU A 24 -1.75 -2.25 -1.38
C LEU A 24 -2.52 -2.69 -0.13
N HIS A 25 -2.50 -4.00 0.12
CA HIS A 25 -3.00 -4.61 1.34
C HIS A 25 -1.82 -5.14 2.14
N VAL A 26 -1.70 -4.66 3.38
CA VAL A 26 -0.63 -5.00 4.31
C VAL A 26 -1.25 -5.67 5.52
N VAL A 27 -0.74 -6.83 5.90
CA VAL A 27 -1.11 -7.47 7.16
C VAL A 27 -0.05 -7.10 8.19
N ALA A 28 -0.43 -6.31 9.18
CA ALA A 28 0.43 -5.88 10.28
C ALA A 28 0.60 -7.01 11.30
N ARG A 29 1.80 -7.09 11.89
CA ARG A 29 2.09 -8.02 12.98
C ARG A 29 1.27 -7.65 14.24
N PRO A 30 1.03 -8.59 15.17
CA PRO A 30 0.35 -8.29 16.41
C PRO A 30 1.10 -7.19 17.18
N GLY A 31 0.38 -6.21 17.72
CA GLY A 31 0.95 -5.09 18.47
C GLY A 31 1.68 -4.03 17.62
N GLN A 32 1.69 -4.15 16.29
CA GLN A 32 2.32 -3.14 15.43
C GLN A 32 1.43 -1.91 15.25
N ALA A 33 2.03 -0.72 15.40
CA ALA A 33 1.34 0.54 15.21
C ALA A 33 0.98 0.75 13.73
N LEU A 34 -0.32 0.71 13.41
CA LEU A 34 -0.82 0.74 12.02
C LEU A 34 -0.57 2.08 11.32
N GLY A 35 -0.72 3.20 12.02
CA GLY A 35 -0.50 4.55 11.47
C GLY A 35 0.94 4.76 10.97
N PRO A 36 1.96 4.55 11.84
CA PRO A 36 3.37 4.58 11.43
C PRO A 36 3.69 3.60 10.30
N LEU A 37 3.16 2.37 10.35
CA LEU A 37 3.36 1.38 9.30
C LEU A 37 2.79 1.84 7.95
N ALA A 38 1.58 2.40 7.94
CA ALA A 38 0.96 2.93 6.73
C ALA A 38 1.77 4.10 6.14
N ALA A 39 2.30 4.99 6.99
CA ALA A 39 3.13 6.11 6.57
C ALA A 39 4.47 5.65 5.97
N GLU A 40 5.14 4.70 6.61
CA GLU A 40 6.40 4.11 6.13
C GLU A 40 6.21 3.42 4.77
N VAL A 41 5.15 2.61 4.65
CA VAL A 41 4.81 1.91 3.42
C VAL A 41 4.52 2.90 2.29
N ARG A 42 3.73 3.94 2.56
CA ARG A 42 3.44 5.00 1.57
C ARG A 42 4.71 5.67 1.08
N SER A 43 5.58 6.11 1.98
CA SER A 43 6.83 6.81 1.66
C SER A 43 7.78 5.94 0.81
N ARG A 44 7.90 4.65 1.14
CA ARG A 44 8.74 3.72 0.35
C ARG A 44 8.20 3.50 -1.06
N ILE A 45 6.88 3.39 -1.22
CA ILE A 45 6.25 3.22 -2.54
C ILE A 45 6.48 4.45 -3.40
N GLU A 46 6.27 5.64 -2.84
CA GLU A 46 6.51 6.92 -3.51
C GLU A 46 7.94 7.02 -4.03
N ALA A 47 8.93 6.86 -3.14
CA ALA A 47 10.34 6.93 -3.51
C ALA A 47 10.72 5.87 -4.57
N THR A 48 10.13 4.68 -4.51
CA THR A 48 10.42 3.60 -5.46
C THR A 48 9.85 3.91 -6.85
N ILE A 49 8.61 4.43 -6.92
CA ILE A 49 7.95 4.78 -8.19
C ILE A 49 8.69 5.94 -8.86
N GLU A 50 9.00 6.99 -8.10
CA GLU A 50 9.75 8.12 -8.63
C GLU A 50 11.12 7.68 -9.15
N ARG A 51 11.86 6.86 -8.39
CA ARG A 51 13.20 6.39 -8.77
C ARG A 51 13.19 5.48 -9.99
N LEU A 52 12.25 4.53 -10.07
CA LEU A 52 12.29 3.47 -11.09
C LEU A 52 11.54 3.85 -12.37
N LEU A 53 10.49 4.67 -12.26
CA LEU A 53 9.61 4.97 -13.38
C LEU A 53 9.69 6.44 -13.80
N GLY A 54 10.29 7.32 -13.00
CA GLY A 54 10.28 8.77 -13.25
C GLY A 54 8.88 9.39 -13.20
N LEU A 55 7.88 8.62 -12.72
CA LEU A 55 6.48 9.04 -12.65
C LEU A 55 6.15 9.57 -11.27
N LYS A 56 5.25 10.55 -11.21
CA LYS A 56 4.69 11.01 -9.94
C LYS A 56 3.61 10.05 -9.46
N LEU A 57 3.67 9.73 -8.19
CA LEU A 57 2.64 8.96 -7.52
C LEU A 57 1.43 9.86 -7.26
N GLU A 58 0.28 9.52 -7.84
CA GLU A 58 -0.93 10.30 -7.63
C GLU A 58 -1.67 9.87 -6.37
N THR A 59 -1.83 8.56 -6.17
CA THR A 59 -2.54 8.03 -5.01
C THR A 59 -2.01 6.67 -4.61
N VAL A 60 -1.76 6.52 -3.31
CA VAL A 60 -1.52 5.22 -2.66
C VAL A 60 -2.61 4.99 -1.64
N THR A 61 -3.32 3.88 -1.79
CA THR A 61 -4.24 3.37 -0.77
C THR A 61 -3.56 2.19 -0.08
N VAL A 62 -3.24 2.36 1.20
CA VAL A 62 -2.73 1.27 2.06
C VAL A 62 -3.87 0.81 2.95
N ILE A 63 -4.28 -0.45 2.82
CA ILE A 63 -5.20 -1.11 3.73
C ILE A 63 -4.35 -1.94 4.68
N VAL A 64 -4.39 -1.62 5.98
CA VAL A 64 -3.64 -2.36 6.99
C VAL A 64 -4.62 -3.17 7.85
N ASP A 65 -4.46 -4.49 7.85
CA ASP A 65 -5.21 -5.42 8.71
C ASP A 65 -4.28 -5.99 9.80
N GLY A 66 -4.73 -6.03 11.05
CA GLY A 66 -3.93 -6.55 12.16
C GLY A 66 -4.14 -8.06 12.35
N VAL A 67 -3.06 -8.84 12.48
CA VAL A 67 -3.20 -10.18 13.07
C VAL A 67 -3.20 -10.05 14.59
N GLY A 68 -4.38 -10.20 15.20
CA GLY A 68 -4.53 -10.20 16.66
C GLY A 68 -5.82 -9.51 17.10
N GLY A 69 -6.81 -10.33 17.46
CA GLY A 69 -7.77 -10.03 18.53
C GLY A 69 -7.36 -10.84 19.75
#